data_AF-R9J232-F1
#
_entry.id   AF-R9J232-F1
#
_cell.length_a   1.000
_cell.length_b   1.000
_cell.length_c   1.000
_cell.angle_alpha   90.00
_cell.angle_beta   90.00
_cell.angle_gamma   90.00
#
_symmetry.space_group_name_H-M   'P 1'
#
loop_
_entity.id
_entity.type
_entity.pdbx_description
1 polymer ?
#
loop_
_entity_poly.entity_id
_entity_poly.type
_entity_poly.pdbx_seq_one_letter_code
_entity_poly.pdbx_strand_id
1 'polypeptide(L)' 'MKVLIINGSLRINGNTSIVINEMAKTFHEEDATIDTMP' A
#
# COMPACT_ATOMS: atom_id res chain seq x y z
N MET A 1 5.05 -7.51 -11.62
CA MET A 1 4.09 -6.44 -11.97
C MET A 1 4.48 -5.16 -11.24
N LYS A 2 4.20 -3.94 -11.76
CA LYS A 2 4.48 -2.69 -11.02
C LYS A 2 3.19 -2.06 -10.51
N VAL A 3 3.11 -1.77 -9.22
CA VAL A 3 1.92 -1.25 -8.53
C VAL A 3 2.25 0.07 -7.85
N LEU A 4 1.42 1.09 -8.09
CA LEU A 4 1.46 2.37 -7.38
C LEU A 4 0.25 2.44 -6.44
N ILE A 5 0.50 2.62 -5.15
CA ILE A 5 -0.55 2.80 -4.15
C ILE A 5 -0.55 4.25 -3.69
N ILE A 6 -1.69 4.91 -3.83
CA ILE A 6 -1.89 6.30 -3.40
C ILE A 6 -2.77 6.30 -2.15
N ASN A 7 -2.24 6.82 -1.05
CA ASN A 7 -3.03 6.98 0.17
C ASN A 7 -3.87 8.26 0.09
N GLY A 8 -5.19 8.12 -0.01
CA GLY A 8 -6.10 9.28 0.04
C GLY A 8 -6.33 9.85 1.44
N SER A 9 -5.77 9.25 2.48
CA SER A 9 -6.04 9.61 3.88
C SER A 9 -4.82 10.22 4.55
N LEU A 10 -4.98 11.47 5.01
CA LEU A 10 -3.97 12.18 5.81
C LEU A 10 -3.86 11.67 7.26
N ARG A 11 -4.71 10.73 7.66
CA ARG A 11 -4.71 10.20 9.04
C ARG A 11 -3.56 9.23 9.21
N ILE A 12 -2.55 9.67 9.96
CA ILE A 12 -1.44 8.82 10.41
C ILE A 12 -2.01 7.64 11.22
N ASN A 13 -1.59 6.42 10.88
CA ASN A 13 -2.04 5.17 11.50
C ASN A 13 -3.58 4.95 11.44
N GLY A 14 -4.25 5.55 10.47
CA GLY A 14 -5.67 5.27 10.22
C GLY A 14 -5.89 3.94 9.51
N ASN A 15 -7.16 3.54 9.40
CA ASN A 15 -7.55 2.29 8.71
C ASN A 15 -6.99 2.21 7.28
N THR A 16 -6.90 3.34 6.57
CA THR A 16 -6.33 3.38 5.21
C THR A 16 -4.86 2.96 5.20
N SER A 17 -4.05 3.40 6.17
CA SER A 17 -2.65 2.98 6.29
C SER A 17 -2.54 1.48 6.57
N ILE A 18 -3.44 0.92 7.39
CA ILE A 18 -3.48 -0.52 7.67
C ILE A 18 -3.79 -1.30 6.38
N VAL A 19 -4.82 -0.90 5.64
CA VAL A 19 -5.21 -1.57 4.39
C VAL A 19 -4.11 -1.49 3.34
N ILE A 20 -3.43 -0.35 3.20
CA ILE A 20 -2.28 -0.19 2.30
C ILE A 20 -1.15 -1.15 2.66
N ASN A 21 -0.85 -1.31 3.95
CA ASN A 21 0.20 -2.21 4.40
C ASN A 21 -0.15 -3.68 4.12
N GLU A 22 -1.41 -4.09 4.32
CA GLU A 22 -1.84 -5.45 4.00
C GLU A 22 -1.82 -5.71 2.49
N MET A 23 -2.29 -4.77 1.67
CA MET A 23 -2.19 -4.88 0.20
C MET A 23 -0.73 -4.98 -0.25
N ALA A 24 0.18 -4.19 0.34
CA ALA A 24 1.60 -4.25 0.01
C ALA A 24 2.21 -5.62 0.31
N LYS A 25 1.82 -6.28 1.41
CA LYS A 25 2.26 -7.66 1.70
C LYS A 25 1.79 -8.64 0.64
N THR A 26 0.50 -8.62 0.29
CA THR A 26 -0.06 -9.51 -0.74
C THR A 26 0.62 -9.31 -2.08
N PHE A 27 0.82 -8.07 -2.52
CA PHE A 27 1.50 -7.80 -3.79
C PHE A 27 2.98 -8.21 -3.77
N HIS A 28 3.64 -8.16 -2.61
CA HIS A 28 5.02 -8.63 -2.48
C HIS A 28 5.12 -10.17 -2.60
N GLU A 29 4.12 -10.90 -2.08
CA GLU A 29 4.00 -12.36 -2.28
C GLU A 29 3.77 -12.75 -3.74
N GLU A 30 3.23 -11.84 -4.55
CA GLU A 30 3.03 -12.01 -6.00
C GLU A 30 4.23 -11.52 -6.85
N ASP A 31 5.40 -11.30 -6.24
CA ASP A 31 6.60 -10.75 -6.89
C ASP A 31 6.34 -9.40 -7.61
N ALA A 32 5.43 -8.58 -7.08
CA ALA A 32 5.17 -7.25 -7.58
C ALA A 32 6.07 -6.20 -6.91
N THR A 33 6.52 -5.22 -7.69
CA THR A 33 7.25 -4.04 -7.21
C THR A 33 6.24 -2.96 -6.82
N ILE A 34 6.33 -2.46 -5.59
CA ILE A 34 5.33 -1.56 -5.00
C ILE A 34 5.96 -0.21 -4.67
N ASP A 35 5.34 0.87 -5.15
CA ASP A 35 5.65 2.24 -4.77
C ASP A 35 4.44 2.83 -4.02
N THR A 36 4.65 3.40 -2.83
CA THR A 36 3.58 3.95 -1.99
C THR A 36 3.76 5.46 -1.82
N MET A 37 2.71 6.24 -2.10
CA MET A 37 2.70 7.69 -1.90
C MET A 37 1.69 8.10 -0.82
N PRO A 38 2.07 9.01 0.09
CA PRO A 38 1.20 9.50 1.16
C PRO A 38 0.09 10.43 0.66
#